data_AF-A0A1J4UE84-F1
#
_entry.id   AF-A0A1J4UE84-F1
#
_cell.length_a   1.000
_cell.length_b   1.000
_cell.length_c   1.000
_cell.angle_alpha   90.00
_cell.angle_beta   90.00
_cell.angle_gamma   90.00
#
_symmetry.space_group_name_H-M   'P 1'
#
loop_
_entity.id
_entity.type
_entity.pdbx_description
1 polymer ?
#
loop_
_entity_poly.entity_id
_entity_poly.type
_entity_poly.pdbx_seq_one_letter_code
_entity_poly.pdbx_strand_id
1 'polypeptide(L)'
;MLSNSSDFGVRDYSGKYSIYKPTRSVSGAAVQFDFNCSKKSVFVEAAKQVPVPAGSTAQHAFDWGNKLVFKLASTDLGKLLVVLEAKSKSAELFHDPGKGGYSLSAEVKNSALSLSKGDYGFFFKLSSQARESGVYAVTLGISEDEATVLRILFTRAIEASYGW
;
A
#
# COMPACT_ATOMS: atom_id res chain seq x y z
N MET A 1 19.54 42.28 21.69
CA MET A 1 18.45 41.30 21.73
C MET A 1 18.61 40.38 20.53
N LEU A 2 19.15 39.19 20.72
CA LEU A 2 19.16 38.14 19.71
C LEU A 2 18.03 37.18 20.08
N SER A 3 16.93 37.21 19.32
CA SER A 3 15.85 36.24 19.47
C SER A 3 16.25 34.93 18.79
N ASN A 4 16.30 33.87 19.58
CA ASN A 4 16.28 32.49 19.12
C ASN A 4 15.11 32.24 18.17
N SER A 5 15.41 31.71 17.00
CA SER A 5 14.52 30.78 16.33
C SER A 5 15.38 29.66 15.75
N SER A 6 15.63 28.66 16.59
CA SER A 6 16.02 27.33 16.14
C SER A 6 14.86 26.77 15.33
N ASP A 7 14.85 27.06 14.04
CA ASP A 7 13.99 26.41 13.07
C ASP A 7 14.52 24.98 12.93
N PHE A 8 14.09 24.10 13.84
CA PHE A 8 14.14 22.67 13.61
C PHE A 8 13.17 22.40 12.47
N GLY A 9 13.64 22.65 11.24
CA GLY A 9 12.92 22.36 10.03
C GLY A 9 12.35 20.97 10.17
N VAL A 10 11.03 20.88 10.11
CA VAL A 10 10.29 19.62 10.06
C VAL A 10 10.91 18.85 8.90
N ARG A 11 11.81 17.92 9.22
CA ARG A 11 12.37 17.03 8.23
C ARG A 11 11.19 16.21 7.73
N ASP A 12 10.78 16.49 6.51
CA ASP A 12 9.77 15.71 5.81
C ASP A 12 10.37 14.33 5.56
N TYR A 13 10.25 13.44 6.55
CA TYR A 13 10.63 12.05 6.42
C TYR A 13 9.56 11.28 5.63
N SER A 14 9.13 11.82 4.49
CA SER A 14 8.18 11.15 3.58
C SER A 14 8.89 10.03 2.82
N GLY A 15 9.38 9.03 3.55
CA GLY A 15 9.95 7.81 2.99
C GLY A 15 8.83 6.84 2.65
N LYS A 16 8.62 6.57 1.37
CA LYS A 16 7.76 5.47 0.93
C LYS A 16 8.50 4.15 1.09
N TYR A 17 7.96 3.22 1.86
CA TYR A 17 8.46 1.84 1.84
C TYR A 17 7.90 1.12 0.62
N SER A 18 8.77 0.59 -0.24
CA SER A 18 8.38 0.02 -1.53
C SER A 18 8.88 -1.40 -1.69
N ILE A 19 8.02 -2.30 -2.19
CA ILE A 19 8.36 -3.67 -2.54
C ILE A 19 8.20 -3.83 -4.05
N TYR A 20 9.25 -4.27 -4.74
CA TYR A 20 9.27 -4.48 -6.18
C TYR A 20 9.52 -5.97 -6.48
N LYS A 21 8.57 -6.62 -7.17
CA LYS A 21 8.67 -8.03 -7.57
C LYS A 21 8.50 -8.16 -9.09
N PRO A 22 9.50 -7.75 -9.90
CA PRO A 22 9.44 -7.93 -11.34
C PRO A 22 9.56 -9.42 -11.71
N THR A 23 8.92 -9.81 -12.81
CA THR A 23 9.02 -11.14 -13.40
C THR A 23 9.39 -11.04 -14.87
N ARG A 24 10.00 -12.10 -15.41
CA ARG A 24 10.31 -12.17 -16.85
C ARG A 24 9.05 -12.24 -17.73
N SER A 25 7.95 -12.76 -17.18
CA SER A 25 6.65 -12.93 -17.85
C SER A 25 5.74 -11.70 -17.78
N VAL A 26 6.23 -10.55 -17.32
CA VAL A 26 5.46 -9.29 -17.18
C VAL A 26 4.23 -9.43 -16.26
N SER A 27 4.25 -10.44 -15.38
CA SER A 27 3.22 -10.64 -14.35
C SER A 27 3.63 -10.06 -13.00
N GLY A 28 4.77 -9.37 -12.93
CA GLY A 28 5.28 -8.76 -11.72
C GLY A 28 4.44 -7.58 -11.26
N ALA A 29 4.69 -7.16 -10.03
CA ALA A 29 3.97 -6.08 -9.39
C ALA A 29 4.87 -5.33 -8.40
N ALA A 30 4.46 -4.10 -8.09
CA ALA A 30 5.07 -3.28 -7.07
C ALA A 30 3.99 -2.73 -6.14
N VAL A 31 4.36 -2.51 -4.87
CA VAL A 31 3.51 -1.85 -3.88
C VAL A 31 4.34 -0.83 -3.09
N GLN A 32 3.75 0.31 -2.76
CA GLN A 32 4.33 1.36 -1.92
C GLN A 32 3.41 1.65 -0.73
N PHE A 33 4.01 1.88 0.43
CA PHE A 33 3.35 2.27 1.67
C PHE A 33 3.88 3.64 2.10
N ASP A 34 2.97 4.59 2.26
CA ASP A 34 3.28 5.98 2.58
C ASP A 34 2.45 6.46 3.77
N PHE A 35 3.10 6.80 4.88
CA PHE A 35 2.38 7.35 6.03
C PHE A 35 2.18 8.85 5.88
N ASN A 36 0.93 9.27 5.74
CA ASN A 36 0.57 10.68 5.67
C ASN A 36 0.23 11.22 7.06
N CYS A 37 1.13 12.02 7.63
CA CYS A 37 0.96 12.62 8.97
C CYS A 37 -0.30 13.47 9.08
N SER A 38 -0.63 14.28 8.07
CA SER A 38 -1.81 15.17 8.10
C SER A 38 -3.13 14.39 8.11
N LYS A 39 -3.17 13.28 7.37
CA LYS A 39 -4.37 12.42 7.27
C LYS A 39 -4.37 11.29 8.31
N LYS A 40 -3.29 11.12 9.06
CA LYS A 40 -3.11 10.09 10.08
C LYS A 40 -3.46 8.69 9.56
N SER A 41 -2.90 8.35 8.40
CA SER A 41 -3.25 7.13 7.67
C SER A 41 -2.11 6.71 6.75
N VAL A 42 -2.02 5.41 6.48
CA VAL A 42 -1.10 4.87 5.47
C VAL A 42 -1.82 4.79 4.14
N PHE A 43 -1.21 5.29 3.08
CA PHE A 43 -1.66 5.12 1.71
C PHE A 43 -0.86 3.99 1.07
N VAL A 44 -1.58 3.05 0.45
CA VAL A 44 -1.01 1.93 -0.29
C VAL A 44 -1.22 2.18 -1.76
N GLU A 45 -0.15 2.21 -2.53
CA GLU A 45 -0.18 2.31 -3.99
C GLU A 45 0.32 1.01 -4.60
N ALA A 46 -0.41 0.37 -5.52
CA ALA A 46 0.04 -0.87 -6.16
C ALA A 46 -0.08 -0.78 -7.69
N ALA A 47 0.95 -1.25 -8.40
CA ALA A 47 1.05 -1.17 -9.85
C ALA A 47 1.52 -2.50 -10.47
N LYS A 48 1.03 -2.79 -11.68
CA LYS A 48 1.51 -3.92 -12.48
C LYS A 48 2.80 -3.57 -13.21
N GLN A 49 3.63 -4.56 -13.46
CA GLN A 49 4.81 -4.43 -14.29
C GLN A 49 4.43 -4.11 -15.74
N VAL A 50 5.21 -3.25 -16.40
CA VAL A 50 5.08 -2.98 -17.84
C VAL A 50 6.01 -3.86 -18.68
N PRO A 51 5.62 -4.21 -19.92
CA PRO A 51 6.50 -4.94 -20.82
C PRO A 51 7.81 -4.19 -21.07
N VAL A 52 8.93 -4.90 -21.02
CA VAL A 52 10.22 -4.40 -21.49
C VAL A 52 10.34 -4.80 -22.97
N PRO A 53 10.59 -3.87 -23.91
CA PRO A 53 10.74 -4.20 -25.32
C PRO A 53 11.83 -5.25 -25.54
N ALA A 54 11.57 -6.22 -26.42
CA ALA A 54 12.55 -7.25 -26.76
C ALA A 54 13.82 -6.62 -27.36
N GLY A 55 15.00 -7.04 -26.87
CA GLY A 55 16.28 -6.48 -27.30
C GLY A 55 16.66 -5.15 -26.63
N SER A 56 15.86 -4.65 -25.68
CA SER A 56 16.19 -3.46 -24.90
C SER A 56 17.04 -3.80 -23.68
N THR A 57 17.97 -2.92 -23.32
CA THR A 57 18.67 -2.92 -22.02
C THR A 57 17.88 -2.17 -20.93
N ALA A 58 16.63 -1.79 -21.22
CA ALA A 58 15.77 -1.10 -20.26
C ALA A 58 15.47 -1.97 -19.04
N GLN A 59 15.46 -1.33 -17.87
CA GLN A 59 15.14 -1.98 -16.61
C GLN A 59 13.63 -2.26 -16.53
N HIS A 60 13.25 -3.26 -15.74
CA HIS A 60 11.84 -3.51 -15.45
C HIS A 60 11.21 -2.28 -14.79
N ALA A 61 10.06 -1.86 -15.31
CA ALA A 61 9.29 -0.72 -14.81
C ALA A 61 7.86 -1.14 -14.46
N PHE A 62 7.13 -0.26 -13.76
CA PHE A 62 5.78 -0.49 -13.28
C PHE A 62 4.86 0.67 -13.69
N ASP A 63 3.62 0.34 -14.03
CA ASP A 63 2.62 1.30 -14.50
C ASP A 63 2.01 2.08 -13.32
N TRP A 64 2.75 3.06 -12.82
CA TRP A 64 2.27 3.97 -11.77
C TRP A 64 1.18 4.92 -12.26
N GLY A 65 0.97 5.05 -13.57
CA GLY A 65 -0.13 5.83 -14.15
C GLY A 65 -1.49 5.18 -13.90
N ASN A 66 -1.54 3.85 -14.00
CA ASN A 66 -2.75 3.04 -13.75
C ASN A 66 -2.71 2.30 -12.40
N LYS A 67 -2.08 2.89 -11.38
CA LYS A 67 -1.97 2.28 -10.05
C LYS A 67 -3.31 2.22 -9.31
N LEU A 68 -3.44 1.24 -8.43
CA LEU A 68 -4.47 1.19 -7.40
C LEU A 68 -4.02 1.98 -6.17
N VAL A 69 -4.95 2.69 -5.52
CA VAL A 69 -4.70 3.43 -4.28
C VAL A 69 -5.68 2.96 -3.20
N PHE A 70 -5.18 2.66 -2.00
CA PHE A 70 -5.98 2.23 -0.87
C PHE A 70 -5.54 2.96 0.40
N LYS A 71 -6.47 3.62 1.09
CA LYS A 71 -6.20 4.26 2.39
C LYS A 71 -6.37 3.22 3.50
N LEU A 72 -5.42 3.14 4.44
CA LEU A 72 -5.48 2.33 5.65
C LEU A 72 -5.62 3.24 6.87
N ALA A 73 -6.73 3.09 7.59
CA ALA A 73 -6.92 3.68 8.91
C ALA A 73 -6.26 2.81 10.00
N SER A 74 -6.19 3.31 11.23
CA SER A 74 -5.60 2.58 12.37
C SER A 74 -6.23 1.19 12.58
N THR A 75 -7.54 1.06 12.38
CA THR A 75 -8.25 -0.23 12.46
C THR A 75 -7.83 -1.21 11.38
N ASP A 76 -7.53 -0.71 10.18
CA ASP A 76 -7.06 -1.53 9.06
C ASP A 76 -5.64 -2.02 9.31
N LEU A 77 -4.77 -1.11 9.78
CA LEU A 77 -3.41 -1.43 10.20
C LEU A 77 -3.40 -2.52 11.29
N GLY A 78 -4.28 -2.40 12.29
CA GLY A 78 -4.46 -3.42 13.32
C GLY A 78 -4.85 -4.80 12.76
N LYS A 79 -5.81 -4.85 11.83
CA LYS A 79 -6.21 -6.11 11.17
C LYS A 79 -5.06 -6.75 10.40
N LEU A 80 -4.28 -5.95 9.67
CA LEU A 80 -3.12 -6.44 8.93
C LEU A 80 -1.99 -6.90 9.87
N LEU A 81 -1.75 -6.18 10.97
CA LEU A 81 -0.77 -6.57 11.99
C LEU A 81 -1.11 -7.95 12.59
N VAL A 82 -2.37 -8.25 12.86
CA VAL A 82 -2.79 -9.57 13.37
C VAL A 82 -2.38 -10.69 12.39
N VAL A 83 -2.47 -10.47 11.08
CA VAL A 83 -2.01 -11.44 10.08
C VAL A 83 -0.49 -11.50 10.05
N LEU A 84 0.19 -10.35 10.02
CA LEU A 84 1.64 -10.28 10.01
C LEU A 84 2.24 -10.95 11.25
N GLU A 85 1.61 -10.85 12.42
CA GLU A 85 2.04 -11.51 13.66
C GLU A 85 1.63 -12.99 13.75
N ALA A 86 1.10 -13.56 12.67
CA ALA A 86 0.60 -14.94 12.59
C ALA A 86 -0.50 -15.27 13.63
N LYS A 87 -1.20 -14.26 14.13
CA LYS A 87 -2.37 -14.41 15.01
C LYS A 87 -3.66 -14.67 14.22
N SER A 88 -3.65 -14.41 12.91
CA SER A 88 -4.68 -14.82 11.95
C SER A 88 -4.03 -15.30 10.65
N LYS A 89 -4.70 -16.20 9.92
CA LYS A 89 -4.26 -16.67 8.61
C LYS A 89 -4.51 -15.66 7.49
N SER A 90 -5.52 -14.79 7.64
CA SER A 90 -5.85 -13.79 6.63
C SER A 90 -6.64 -12.62 7.20
N ALA A 91 -6.66 -11.52 6.45
CA ALA A 91 -7.51 -10.37 6.64
C ALA A 91 -7.99 -9.86 5.29
N GLU A 92 -9.24 -9.41 5.25
CA GLU A 92 -9.86 -8.75 4.09
C GLU A 92 -10.43 -7.40 4.53
N LEU A 93 -10.11 -6.37 3.76
CA LEU A 93 -10.56 -4.99 3.95
C LEU A 93 -11.38 -4.58 2.74
N PHE A 94 -12.52 -3.91 2.96
CA PHE A 94 -13.42 -3.47 1.90
C PHE A 94 -13.76 -2.00 2.10
N HIS A 95 -13.43 -1.16 1.12
CA HIS A 95 -13.76 0.25 1.09
C HIS A 95 -14.64 0.56 -0.12
N ASP A 96 -15.78 1.19 0.13
CA ASP A 96 -16.65 1.78 -0.90
C ASP A 96 -16.39 3.30 -0.92
N PRO A 97 -15.66 3.82 -1.93
CA PRO A 97 -15.37 5.26 -2.02
C PRO A 97 -16.61 6.12 -2.29
N GLY A 98 -17.69 5.51 -2.79
CA GLY A 98 -18.96 6.18 -3.07
C GLY A 98 -19.91 6.24 -1.87
N LYS A 99 -19.59 5.54 -0.77
CA LYS A 99 -20.44 5.48 0.41
C LYS A 99 -20.54 6.86 1.07
N GLY A 100 -21.74 7.44 1.05
CA GLY A 100 -22.03 8.77 1.62
C GLY A 100 -22.21 9.90 0.61
N GLY A 101 -22.16 9.64 -0.71
CA GLY A 101 -22.57 10.60 -1.73
C GLY A 101 -21.54 11.70 -2.09
N TYR A 102 -20.36 11.71 -1.46
CA TYR A 102 -19.32 12.71 -1.70
C TYR A 102 -18.29 12.33 -2.76
N SER A 103 -18.52 11.27 -3.55
CA SER A 103 -17.58 10.89 -4.60
C SER A 103 -17.72 11.83 -5.80
N LEU A 104 -16.67 12.62 -6.06
CA LEU A 104 -16.54 13.49 -7.22
C LEU A 104 -16.22 12.72 -8.53
N SER A 105 -15.94 11.41 -8.45
CA SER A 105 -15.64 10.57 -9.60
C SER A 105 -16.30 9.19 -9.43
N ALA A 106 -17.37 8.95 -10.18
CA ALA A 106 -18.26 7.80 -10.09
C ALA A 106 -17.66 6.45 -10.60
N GLU A 107 -16.35 6.37 -10.76
CA GLU A 107 -15.73 5.25 -11.50
C GLU A 107 -15.50 4.03 -10.61
N VAL A 108 -14.97 4.18 -9.40
CA VAL A 108 -14.67 3.05 -8.50
C VAL A 108 -15.89 2.71 -7.63
N LYS A 109 -16.44 1.51 -7.80
CA LYS A 109 -17.55 0.96 -7.02
C LYS A 109 -17.10 0.41 -5.68
N ASN A 110 -16.00 -0.34 -5.67
CA ASN A 110 -15.51 -1.00 -4.46
C ASN A 110 -14.01 -1.24 -4.59
N SER A 111 -13.30 -1.16 -3.48
CA SER A 111 -11.88 -1.52 -3.40
C SER A 111 -11.69 -2.51 -2.26
N ALA A 112 -10.84 -3.50 -2.48
CA ALA A 112 -10.56 -4.52 -1.49
C ALA A 112 -9.06 -4.80 -1.40
N LEU A 113 -8.58 -4.94 -0.16
CA LEU A 113 -7.22 -5.36 0.14
C LEU A 113 -7.28 -6.65 0.94
N SER A 114 -6.56 -7.67 0.50
CA SER A 114 -6.38 -8.89 1.27
C SER A 114 -4.91 -9.19 1.51
N LEU A 115 -4.64 -9.72 2.70
CA LEU A 115 -3.35 -10.22 3.12
C LEU A 115 -3.57 -11.60 3.75
N SER A 116 -2.83 -12.60 3.30
CA SER A 116 -2.88 -13.95 3.87
C SER A 116 -1.48 -14.50 4.12
N LYS A 117 -1.34 -15.30 5.18
CA LYS A 117 -0.12 -16.06 5.48
C LYS A 117 -0.06 -17.30 4.59
N GLY A 118 1.05 -17.48 3.90
CA GLY A 118 1.41 -18.73 3.21
C GLY A 118 2.60 -19.42 3.88
N ASP A 119 3.08 -20.51 3.27
CA ASP A 119 4.18 -21.31 3.85
C ASP A 119 5.52 -20.55 3.87
N TYR A 120 5.79 -19.74 2.84
CA TYR A 120 7.08 -19.06 2.64
C TYR A 120 7.00 -17.53 2.75
N GLY A 121 5.92 -17.01 3.32
CA GLY A 121 5.70 -15.57 3.47
C GLY A 121 4.23 -15.23 3.50
N PHE A 122 3.86 -14.17 2.80
CA PHE A 122 2.50 -13.64 2.74
C PHE A 122 2.10 -13.39 1.29
N PHE A 123 0.80 -13.49 1.03
CA PHE A 123 0.21 -13.12 -0.24
C PHE A 123 -0.59 -11.83 -0.06
N PHE A 124 -0.22 -10.81 -0.83
CA PHE A 124 -0.90 -9.52 -0.86
C PHE A 124 -1.70 -9.38 -2.16
N LYS A 125 -2.93 -8.90 -2.04
CA LYS A 125 -3.78 -8.53 -3.17
C LYS A 125 -4.47 -7.20 -2.89
N LEU A 126 -4.34 -6.27 -3.82
CA LEU A 126 -5.15 -5.06 -3.87
C LEU A 126 -5.99 -5.10 -5.14
N SER A 127 -7.29 -4.85 -5.02
CA SER A 127 -8.21 -4.84 -6.15
C SER A 127 -9.18 -3.68 -6.08
N SER A 128 -9.59 -3.21 -7.25
CA SER A 128 -10.66 -2.25 -7.44
C SER A 128 -11.63 -2.77 -8.50
N GLN A 129 -12.92 -2.54 -8.28
CA GLN A 129 -13.96 -2.81 -9.24
C GLN A 129 -14.60 -1.48 -9.65
N ALA A 130 -14.60 -1.19 -10.95
CA ALA A 130 -15.40 -0.09 -11.47
C ALA A 130 -16.85 -0.54 -11.69
N ARG A 131 -17.78 0.42 -11.85
CA ARG A 131 -19.20 0.08 -12.11
C ARG A 131 -19.40 -0.63 -13.44
N GLU A 132 -18.63 -0.26 -14.46
CA GLU A 132 -18.80 -0.72 -15.84
C GLU A 132 -17.62 -1.55 -16.37
N SER A 133 -16.52 -1.64 -15.61
CA SER A 133 -15.35 -2.46 -15.97
C SER A 133 -15.24 -3.69 -15.07
N GLY A 134 -14.47 -4.68 -15.54
CA GLY A 134 -14.07 -5.82 -14.72
C GLY A 134 -13.21 -5.43 -13.50
N VAL A 135 -12.90 -6.41 -12.67
CA VAL A 135 -12.03 -6.24 -11.50
C VAL A 135 -10.58 -6.07 -11.96
N TYR A 136 -9.97 -4.94 -11.60
CA TYR A 136 -8.53 -4.74 -11.74
C TYR A 136 -7.85 -5.08 -10.41
N ALA A 137 -6.89 -6.00 -10.45
CA ALA A 137 -6.19 -6.47 -9.26
C ALA A 137 -4.67 -6.51 -9.48
N VAL A 138 -3.93 -6.16 -8.43
CA VAL A 138 -2.48 -6.26 -8.30
C VAL A 138 -2.18 -7.24 -7.17
N THR A 139 -1.33 -8.22 -7.45
CA THR A 139 -0.98 -9.29 -6.51
C THR A 139 0.52 -9.47 -6.43
N LEU A 140 1.06 -9.65 -5.24
CA LEU A 140 2.47 -9.98 -5.05
C LEU A 140 2.69 -10.79 -3.76
N GLY A 141 3.77 -11.56 -3.76
CA GLY A 141 4.28 -12.18 -2.55
C GLY A 141 5.07 -11.17 -1.72
N ILE A 142 4.91 -11.23 -0.40
CA ILE A 142 5.68 -10.50 0.59
C ILE A 142 6.45 -11.54 1.40
N SER A 143 7.77 -11.42 1.42
CA SER A 143 8.66 -12.30 2.20
C SER A 143 8.59 -11.99 3.70
N GLU A 144 9.13 -12.87 4.55
CA GLU A 144 9.12 -12.69 6.00
C GLU A 144 9.91 -11.46 6.47
N ASP A 145 11.02 -11.15 5.80
CA ASP A 145 11.82 -9.95 6.04
C ASP A 145 11.07 -8.69 5.63
N GLU A 146 10.45 -8.67 4.44
CA GLU A 146 9.59 -7.55 4.02
C GLU A 146 8.39 -7.36 4.97
N ALA A 147 7.78 -8.46 5.43
CA ALA A 147 6.70 -8.45 6.40
C ALA A 147 7.15 -7.89 7.76
N THR A 148 8.39 -8.16 8.17
CA THR A 148 8.97 -7.60 9.39
C THR A 148 9.08 -6.08 9.32
N VAL A 149 9.50 -5.54 8.19
CA VAL A 149 9.51 -4.08 7.96
C VAL A 149 8.10 -3.50 7.99
N LEU A 150 7.12 -4.19 7.40
CA LEU A 150 5.72 -3.77 7.46
C LEU A 150 5.15 -3.77 8.88
N ARG A 151 5.50 -4.74 9.73
CA ARG A 151 5.10 -4.73 11.15
C ARG A 151 5.58 -3.46 11.84
N ILE A 152 6.85 -3.09 11.63
CA ILE A 152 7.43 -1.86 12.21
C ILE A 152 6.69 -0.63 11.67
N LEU A 153 6.51 -0.54 10.35
CA LEU A 153 5.83 0.60 9.72
C LEU A 153 4.41 0.77 10.25
N PHE A 154 3.63 -0.31 10.30
CA PHE A 154 2.23 -0.26 10.75
C PHE A 154 2.11 0.08 12.23
N THR A 155 2.95 -0.50 13.10
CA THR A 155 2.97 -0.15 14.52
C THR A 155 3.31 1.32 14.72
N ARG A 156 4.37 1.82 14.07
CA ARG A 156 4.75 3.24 14.17
C ARG A 156 3.71 4.18 13.57
N ALA A 157 3.04 3.78 12.49
CA ALA A 157 1.96 4.56 11.90
C ALA A 157 0.75 4.66 12.84
N ILE A 158 0.42 3.62 13.60
CA ILE A 158 -0.62 3.66 14.63
C ILE A 158 -0.21 4.64 15.74
N GLU A 159 0.98 4.46 16.32
CA GLU A 159 1.50 5.34 17.39
C GLU A 159 1.46 6.82 16.96
N ALA A 160 2.02 7.12 15.79
CA ALA A 160 2.04 8.48 15.23
C ALA A 160 0.64 9.04 14.94
N SER A 161 -0.34 8.18 14.59
CA SER A 161 -1.72 8.61 14.38
C SER A 161 -2.39 9.08 15.68
N TYR A 162 -2.01 8.54 16.83
CA TYR A 162 -2.55 8.97 18.12
C TYR A 162 -1.66 9.98 18.86
N GLY A 163 -0.44 10.21 18.37
CA GLY A 163 0.53 11.11 19.01
C GLY A 163 1.15 10.49 20.27
N TRP A 164 1.31 9.17 20.27
CA TRP A 164 2.01 8.43 21.34
C TRP A 164 3.52 8.57 21.23
#